data_AF-A0A0N4T7Z3-F1
#
_entry.id   AF-A0A0N4T7Z3-F1
#
_cell.length_a   1.000
_cell.length_b   1.000
_cell.length_c   1.000
_cell.angle_alpha   90.00
_cell.angle_beta   90.00
_cell.angle_gamma   90.00
#
_symmetry.space_group_name_H-M   'P 1'
#
loop_
_entity.id
_entity.type
_entity.pdbx_description
1 polymer ?
#
loop_
_entity_poly.entity_id
_entity_poly.type
_entity_poly.pdbx_seq_one_letter_code
_entity_poly.pdbx_strand_id
1 'polypeptide(L)'
;MSGRKVTAYSFLYVAPPNIDFSQPSHSAKRWQRRCFTLYEDGELSYALDDDPETVPQVKMDMNRCVRVCEADAITGHSHSILVAFRNDTSNSDIASTCENIEKDTTTTNQHVPICYMKADTTEEIRWWQSILQKYAKRSIYRITATPMRMIDDERQRILDETIEIEEMMEPCGPTIIQV
;
A
#
# COMPACT_ATOMS: atom_id res chain seq x y z
N MET A 1 6.59 -28.53 -8.37
CA MET A 1 6.04 -27.17 -8.22
C MET A 1 5.51 -27.08 -6.80
N SER A 2 6.12 -26.29 -5.92
CA SER A 2 5.61 -26.14 -4.56
C SER A 2 4.30 -25.34 -4.62
N GLY A 3 3.17 -25.94 -4.22
CA GLY A 3 1.89 -25.24 -4.17
C GLY A 3 1.97 -24.10 -3.16
N ARG A 4 1.47 -22.91 -3.54
CA ARG A 4 1.44 -21.76 -2.62
C ARG A 4 0.62 -22.12 -1.38
N LYS A 5 1.18 -21.85 -0.20
CA LYS A 5 0.51 -22.18 1.06
C LYS A 5 -0.52 -21.11 1.42
N VAL A 6 -1.76 -21.54 1.62
CA VAL A 6 -2.86 -20.69 2.08
C VAL A 6 -2.76 -20.53 3.60
N THR A 7 -2.83 -19.29 4.07
CA THR A 7 -2.80 -18.91 5.49
C THR A 7 -4.22 -18.62 6.01
N ALA A 8 -5.05 -17.98 5.21
CA ALA A 8 -6.45 -17.70 5.55
C ALA A 8 -7.34 -17.79 4.31
N TYR A 9 -8.58 -18.20 4.54
CA TYR A 9 -9.56 -18.45 3.50
C TYR A 9 -10.97 -18.32 4.07
N SER A 10 -11.79 -17.43 3.53
CA SER A 10 -13.21 -17.28 3.90
C SER A 10 -13.96 -16.40 2.90
N PHE A 11 -15.28 -16.46 2.91
CA PHE A 11 -16.11 -15.48 2.23
C PHE A 11 -16.27 -14.22 3.09
N LEU A 12 -15.89 -13.07 2.53
CA LEU A 12 -16.13 -11.76 3.12
C LEU A 12 -16.92 -10.89 2.15
N TYR A 13 -17.38 -9.75 2.62
CA TYR A 13 -17.93 -8.72 1.76
C TYR A 13 -16.89 -7.64 1.52
N VAL A 14 -16.76 -7.19 0.28
CA VAL A 14 -15.87 -6.09 -0.13
C VAL A 14 -16.70 -4.91 -0.63
N ALA A 15 -16.31 -3.70 -0.24
CA ALA A 15 -16.93 -2.50 -0.81
C ALA A 15 -16.52 -2.34 -2.29
N PRO A 16 -17.37 -1.72 -3.14
CA PRO A 16 -17.00 -1.41 -4.51
C PRO A 16 -15.71 -0.59 -4.61
N PRO A 17 -14.92 -0.78 -5.69
CA PRO A 17 -13.72 0.03 -5.91
C PRO A 17 -14.07 1.51 -6.04
N ASN A 18 -13.13 2.38 -5.63
CA ASN A 18 -13.27 3.84 -5.69
C ASN A 18 -14.48 4.39 -4.91
N ILE A 19 -14.91 3.68 -3.86
CA ILE A 19 -15.92 4.18 -2.94
C ILE A 19 -15.33 5.29 -2.07
N ASP A 20 -16.13 6.33 -1.82
CA ASP A 20 -15.80 7.43 -0.93
C ASP A 20 -16.95 7.58 0.07
N PHE A 21 -16.74 7.10 1.30
CA PHE A 21 -17.76 7.10 2.35
C PHE A 21 -18.07 8.50 2.91
N SER A 22 -17.30 9.53 2.55
CA SER A 22 -17.67 10.92 2.86
C SER A 22 -18.87 11.40 2.02
N GLN A 23 -19.13 10.74 0.87
CA GLN A 23 -20.25 11.04 0.01
C GLN A 23 -21.47 10.18 0.37
N PRO A 24 -22.61 10.77 0.77
CA PRO A 24 -23.80 10.02 1.15
C PRO A 24 -24.35 9.11 0.03
N SER A 25 -24.15 9.47 -1.24
CA SER A 25 -24.57 8.63 -2.38
C SER A 25 -23.76 7.34 -2.50
N HIS A 26 -22.58 7.28 -1.90
CA HIS A 26 -21.69 6.13 -1.95
C HIS A 26 -21.96 5.13 -0.84
N SER A 27 -22.40 5.57 0.34
CA SER A 27 -22.70 4.67 1.46
C SER A 27 -23.81 3.67 1.16
N ALA A 28 -24.72 4.00 0.24
CA ALA A 28 -25.79 3.09 -0.22
C ALA A 28 -25.32 2.04 -1.23
N LYS A 29 -24.06 2.09 -1.71
CA LYS A 29 -23.57 1.11 -2.69
C LYS A 29 -23.49 -0.28 -2.08
N ARG A 30 -23.90 -1.28 -2.86
CA ARG A 30 -23.95 -2.67 -2.41
C ARG A 30 -22.56 -3.29 -2.30
N TRP A 31 -22.27 -3.86 -1.13
CA TRP A 31 -21.07 -4.67 -0.90
C TRP A 31 -21.18 -6.02 -1.62
N GLN A 32 -20.04 -6.52 -2.10
CA GLN A 32 -19.97 -7.75 -2.88
C GLN A 32 -19.43 -8.90 -2.01
N ARG A 33 -20.15 -10.02 -1.92
CA ARG A 33 -19.63 -11.23 -1.28
C ARG A 33 -18.60 -11.88 -2.20
N ARG A 34 -17.38 -12.10 -1.70
CA ARG A 34 -16.24 -12.63 -2.45
C ARG A 34 -15.48 -13.62 -1.60
N CYS A 35 -14.88 -14.61 -2.26
CA CYS A 35 -14.01 -15.55 -1.59
C CYS A 35 -12.61 -14.95 -1.46
N PHE A 36 -12.15 -14.72 -0.22
CA PHE A 36 -10.83 -14.16 0.05
C PHE A 36 -9.84 -15.28 0.37
N THR A 37 -8.67 -15.18 -0.24
CA THR A 37 -7.53 -16.08 -0.01
C THR A 37 -6.30 -15.26 0.32
N LEU A 38 -5.67 -15.55 1.46
CA LEU A 38 -4.40 -14.98 1.88
C LEU A 38 -3.32 -16.05 1.83
N TYR A 39 -2.28 -15.81 1.06
CA TYR A 39 -1.13 -16.70 0.91
C TYR A 39 0.01 -16.31 1.86
N GLU A 40 0.85 -17.29 2.21
CA GLU A 40 1.99 -17.11 3.13
C GLU A 40 3.04 -16.10 2.60
N ASP A 41 3.12 -15.94 1.28
CA ASP A 41 4.01 -14.97 0.63
C ASP A 41 3.50 -13.51 0.71
N GLY A 42 2.28 -13.31 1.19
CA GLY A 42 1.66 -12.00 1.38
C GLY A 42 0.71 -11.58 0.25
N GLU A 43 0.41 -12.43 -0.74
CA GLU A 43 -0.69 -12.11 -1.65
C GLU A 43 -2.04 -12.27 -0.94
N LEU A 44 -2.84 -11.20 -0.94
CA LEU A 44 -4.25 -11.22 -0.60
C LEU A 44 -5.06 -11.07 -1.88
N SER A 45 -5.83 -12.08 -2.23
CA SER A 45 -6.67 -12.07 -3.42
C SER A 45 -8.12 -12.35 -3.08
N TYR A 46 -9.04 -11.90 -3.93
CA TYR A 46 -10.42 -12.35 -3.84
C TYR A 46 -11.04 -12.69 -5.20
N ALA A 47 -11.87 -13.71 -5.20
CA ALA A 47 -12.57 -14.27 -6.36
C ALA A 47 -14.09 -14.23 -6.16
N LEU A 48 -14.84 -14.51 -7.23
CA LEU A 48 -16.30 -14.57 -7.17
C LEU A 48 -16.80 -15.69 -6.24
N ASP A 49 -16.10 -16.81 -6.26
CA ASP A 49 -16.43 -18.08 -5.60
C ASP A 49 -15.15 -18.81 -5.15
N ASP A 50 -15.32 -20.04 -4.68
CA ASP A 50 -14.29 -20.94 -4.16
C ASP A 50 -13.67 -21.88 -5.21
N ASP A 51 -14.04 -21.74 -6.47
CA ASP A 51 -13.52 -22.61 -7.53
C ASP A 51 -12.03 -22.26 -7.79
N PRO A 52 -11.11 -23.24 -7.72
CA PRO A 52 -9.69 -23.01 -8.01
C PRO A 52 -9.41 -22.53 -9.44
N GLU A 53 -10.31 -22.80 -10.39
CA GLU A 53 -10.20 -22.32 -11.77
C GLU A 53 -10.72 -20.88 -11.94
N THR A 54 -11.45 -20.35 -10.94
CA THR A 54 -11.92 -18.96 -10.98
C THR A 54 -10.74 -18.01 -10.80
N VAL A 55 -10.50 -17.21 -11.84
CA VAL A 55 -9.48 -16.15 -11.82
C VAL A 55 -9.84 -15.10 -10.75
N PRO A 56 -8.94 -14.79 -9.80
CA PRO A 56 -9.18 -13.72 -8.83
C PRO A 56 -9.43 -12.38 -9.50
N GLN A 57 -10.43 -11.65 -9.02
CA GLN A 57 -10.78 -10.33 -9.53
C GLN A 57 -9.72 -9.29 -9.16
N VAL A 58 -9.17 -9.41 -7.95
CA VAL A 58 -8.15 -8.50 -7.42
C VAL A 58 -7.09 -9.30 -6.69
N LYS A 59 -5.85 -8.85 -6.83
CA LYS A 59 -4.67 -9.31 -6.09
C LYS A 59 -3.98 -8.11 -5.47
N MET A 60 -3.77 -8.16 -4.17
CA MET A 60 -3.13 -7.12 -3.37
C MET A 60 -1.89 -7.70 -2.70
N ASP A 61 -0.83 -6.90 -2.62
CA ASP A 61 0.40 -7.32 -1.97
C ASP A 61 0.43 -6.80 -0.53
N MET A 62 0.26 -7.69 0.44
CA MET A 62 0.30 -7.37 1.86
C MET A 62 1.68 -6.91 2.33
N ASN A 63 2.75 -7.13 1.56
CA ASN A 63 4.06 -6.53 1.84
C ASN A 63 4.05 -5.00 1.63
N ARG A 64 3.08 -4.46 0.88
CA ARG A 64 2.84 -3.03 0.70
C ARG A 64 1.78 -2.48 1.65
N CYS A 65 1.22 -3.31 2.52
CA CYS A 65 0.21 -2.89 3.48
C CYS A 65 0.83 -1.98 4.55
N VAL A 66 0.28 -0.77 4.68
CA VAL A 66 0.73 0.23 5.64
C VAL A 66 -0.18 0.34 6.86
N ARG A 67 -1.45 -0.09 6.73
CA ARG A 67 -2.44 0.05 7.80
C ARG A 67 -3.55 -0.98 7.69
N VAL A 68 -3.96 -1.53 8.83
CA VAL A 68 -5.18 -2.33 9.00
C VAL A 68 -5.92 -1.84 10.25
N CYS A 69 -7.12 -1.30 10.09
CA CYS A 69 -7.90 -0.67 11.15
C CYS A 69 -9.38 -1.05 11.07
N GLU A 70 -10.09 -0.93 12.19
CA GLU A 70 -11.56 -0.92 12.21
C GLU A 70 -12.09 0.22 11.36
N ALA A 71 -13.19 -0.03 10.65
CA ALA A 71 -13.79 0.91 9.72
C ALA A 71 -15.29 1.15 9.96
N ASP A 72 -15.84 0.68 11.08
CA ASP A 72 -17.27 0.79 11.37
C ASP A 72 -17.74 2.24 11.36
N ALA A 73 -16.97 3.14 11.99
CA ALA A 73 -17.24 4.58 12.01
C ALA A 73 -17.10 5.27 10.65
N ILE A 74 -16.33 4.68 9.72
CA ILE A 74 -16.09 5.24 8.37
C ILE A 74 -17.19 4.75 7.43
N THR A 75 -17.51 3.46 7.48
CA THR A 75 -18.39 2.83 6.51
C THR A 75 -19.86 2.84 6.92
N GLY A 76 -20.16 3.02 8.21
CA GLY A 76 -21.49 2.83 8.78
C GLY A 76 -21.93 1.36 8.87
N HIS A 77 -21.05 0.40 8.53
CA HIS A 77 -21.32 -1.02 8.61
C HIS A 77 -20.53 -1.65 9.75
N SER A 78 -21.23 -2.40 10.61
CA SER A 78 -20.58 -3.20 11.65
C SER A 78 -19.64 -4.25 11.05
N HIS A 79 -18.64 -4.62 11.83
CA HIS A 79 -17.70 -5.70 11.52
C HIS A 79 -16.89 -5.42 10.26
N SER A 80 -16.52 -4.15 10.06
CA SER A 80 -15.77 -3.69 8.89
C SER A 80 -14.35 -3.28 9.26
N ILE A 81 -13.42 -3.55 8.35
CA ILE A 81 -12.04 -3.10 8.42
C ILE A 81 -11.62 -2.42 7.12
N LEU A 82 -10.64 -1.55 7.25
CA LEU A 82 -9.89 -0.93 6.17
C LEU A 82 -8.50 -1.54 6.12
N VAL A 83 -8.06 -1.88 4.91
CA VAL A 83 -6.67 -2.24 4.59
C VAL A 83 -6.15 -1.20 3.61
N ALA A 84 -5.11 -0.47 3.99
CA ALA A 84 -4.46 0.52 3.14
C ALA A 84 -3.07 0.04 2.71
N PHE A 85 -2.73 0.34 1.47
CA PHE A 85 -1.47 -0.02 0.85
C PHE A 85 -0.72 1.22 0.37
N ARG A 86 0.61 1.13 0.31
CA ARG A 86 1.45 2.19 -0.25
C ARG A 86 1.26 2.27 -1.76
N ASN A 87 1.12 3.48 -2.27
CA ASN A 87 1.15 3.72 -3.71
C ASN A 87 2.62 3.85 -4.15
N ASP A 88 3.10 2.96 -5.00
CA ASP A 88 4.46 2.99 -5.55
C ASP A 88 4.42 3.58 -6.98
N THR A 89 3.66 4.67 -7.19
CA THR A 89 3.50 5.32 -8.50
C THR A 89 4.72 6.12 -8.95
N SER A 90 5.84 6.12 -8.21
CA SER A 90 7.00 6.94 -8.53
C SER A 90 7.78 6.55 -9.80
N ASN A 91 7.31 5.58 -10.61
CA ASN A 91 7.91 5.25 -11.92
C ASN A 91 6.91 5.02 -13.07
N SER A 92 5.58 5.07 -12.85
CA SER A 92 4.58 4.81 -13.90
C SER A 92 4.08 6.06 -14.62
N ASP A 93 4.28 7.25 -14.04
CA ASP A 93 3.63 8.47 -14.51
C ASP A 93 4.34 9.15 -15.70
N ILE A 94 5.46 8.59 -16.18
CA ILE A 94 6.15 9.04 -17.40
C ILE A 94 5.64 8.29 -18.64
N ALA A 95 4.91 7.17 -18.49
CA ALA A 95 4.44 6.33 -19.60
C ALA A 95 2.95 6.51 -19.94
N SER A 96 2.32 7.62 -19.56
CA SER A 96 0.92 7.93 -19.90
C SER A 96 0.78 9.15 -20.82
N THR A 97 1.74 9.31 -21.75
CA THR A 97 1.50 10.15 -22.93
C THR A 97 1.02 9.23 -24.06
N CYS A 98 -0.24 9.41 -24.44
CA CYS A 98 -0.93 8.97 -25.66
C CYS A 98 -0.57 7.58 -26.24
N GLU A 99 -1.52 6.64 -26.21
CA GLU A 99 -2.01 5.94 -27.41
C GLU A 99 -3.23 5.05 -27.08
N ASN A 100 -4.28 5.20 -27.90
CA ASN A 100 -5.44 4.31 -27.93
C ASN A 100 -5.05 3.04 -28.71
N ILE A 101 -4.78 1.91 -28.05
CA ILE A 101 -4.68 0.60 -28.71
C ILE A 101 -5.26 -0.50 -27.79
N GLU A 102 -6.18 -1.26 -28.37
CA GLU A 102 -6.82 -2.53 -28.00
C GLU A 102 -6.55 -3.10 -26.59
N LYS A 103 -7.62 -3.15 -25.79
CA LYS A 103 -7.64 -3.72 -24.44
C LYS A 103 -7.60 -5.25 -24.53
N ASP A 104 -6.42 -5.77 -24.78
CA ASP A 104 -6.13 -7.20 -24.74
C ASP A 104 -6.20 -7.68 -23.29
N THR A 105 -7.07 -8.66 -23.06
CA THR A 105 -7.39 -9.30 -21.78
C THR A 105 -6.19 -10.08 -21.23
N THR A 106 -5.26 -9.40 -20.56
CA THR A 106 -4.20 -10.06 -19.79
C THR A 106 -3.97 -9.34 -18.45
N THR A 107 -4.54 -9.91 -17.39
CA THR A 107 -4.08 -9.84 -16.00
C THR A 107 -3.60 -8.45 -15.54
N THR A 108 -4.50 -7.46 -15.52
CA THR A 108 -4.22 -6.21 -14.81
C THR A 108 -4.06 -6.52 -13.33
N ASN A 109 -2.82 -6.47 -12.82
CA ASN A 109 -2.51 -6.46 -11.39
C ASN A 109 -3.18 -5.23 -10.75
N GLN A 110 -4.49 -5.32 -10.49
CA GLN A 110 -5.29 -4.23 -9.96
C GLN A 110 -5.01 -4.10 -8.46
N HIS A 111 -3.86 -3.49 -8.16
CA HIS A 111 -3.48 -3.20 -6.80
C HIS A 111 -4.26 -1.97 -6.31
N VAL A 112 -5.29 -2.20 -5.50
CA VAL A 112 -6.12 -1.12 -4.96
C VAL A 112 -5.40 -0.42 -3.77
N PRO A 113 -5.39 0.92 -3.71
CA PRO A 113 -4.71 1.64 -2.62
C PRO A 113 -5.41 1.45 -1.27
N ILE A 114 -6.73 1.26 -1.28
CA ILE A 114 -7.55 1.04 -0.10
C ILE A 114 -8.57 -0.05 -0.42
N CYS A 115 -8.70 -1.02 0.49
CA CYS A 115 -9.70 -2.07 0.44
C CYS A 115 -10.52 -2.07 1.73
N TYR A 116 -11.84 -1.94 1.61
CA TYR A 116 -12.77 -2.10 2.73
C TYR A 116 -13.41 -3.48 2.65
N MET A 117 -13.34 -4.23 3.74
CA MET A 117 -13.94 -5.56 3.85
C MET A 117 -14.71 -5.71 5.17
N LYS A 118 -15.76 -6.51 5.17
CA LYS A 118 -16.55 -6.83 6.36
C LYS A 118 -16.93 -8.31 6.42
N ALA A 119 -17.20 -8.79 7.63
CA ALA A 119 -17.68 -10.13 7.89
C ALA A 119 -19.15 -10.12 8.34
N ASP A 120 -19.72 -11.30 8.55
CA ASP A 120 -21.05 -11.44 9.17
C ASP A 120 -20.97 -11.44 10.71
N THR A 121 -19.79 -11.71 11.29
CA THR A 121 -19.58 -11.77 12.74
C THR A 121 -18.39 -10.93 13.19
N THR A 122 -18.40 -10.55 14.47
CA THR A 122 -17.29 -9.81 15.08
C THR A 122 -16.04 -10.68 15.17
N GLU A 123 -16.20 -11.95 15.52
CA GLU A 123 -15.11 -12.90 15.69
C GLU A 123 -14.34 -13.08 14.38
N GLU A 124 -15.07 -13.24 13.27
CA GLU A 124 -14.48 -13.42 11.94
C GLU A 124 -13.70 -12.17 11.51
N ILE A 125 -14.28 -10.97 11.60
CA ILE A 125 -13.56 -9.77 11.19
C ILE A 125 -12.34 -9.49 12.08
N ARG A 126 -12.43 -9.74 13.39
CA ARG A 126 -11.33 -9.55 14.34
C ARG A 126 -10.18 -10.51 14.06
N TRP A 127 -10.51 -11.74 13.69
CA TRP A 127 -9.52 -12.73 13.27
C TRP A 127 -8.80 -12.29 11.98
N TRP A 128 -9.56 -11.86 10.96
CA TRP A 128 -8.99 -11.31 9.72
C TRP A 128 -8.12 -10.06 9.97
N GLN A 129 -8.59 -9.14 10.80
CA GLN A 129 -7.82 -7.97 11.21
C GLN A 129 -6.48 -8.37 11.84
N SER A 130 -6.50 -9.31 12.79
CA SER A 130 -5.31 -9.80 13.49
C SER A 130 -4.30 -10.43 12.55
N ILE A 131 -4.75 -11.25 11.59
CA ILE A 131 -3.83 -11.90 10.65
C ILE A 131 -3.22 -10.92 9.64
N LEU A 132 -4.02 -10.01 9.09
CA LEU A 132 -3.55 -8.99 8.14
C LEU A 132 -2.59 -8.00 8.81
N GLN A 133 -2.82 -7.65 10.08
CA GLN A 133 -1.93 -6.79 10.86
C GLN A 133 -0.50 -7.37 11.00
N LYS A 134 -0.33 -8.70 10.94
CA LYS A 134 1.02 -9.31 10.96
C LYS A 134 1.85 -8.88 9.75
N TYR A 135 1.23 -8.78 8.58
CA TYR A 135 1.88 -8.36 7.35
C TYR A 135 2.16 -6.84 7.35
N ALA A 136 1.20 -6.03 7.83
CA ALA A 136 1.41 -4.59 7.97
C ALA A 136 2.60 -4.26 8.89
N LYS A 137 2.69 -4.93 10.06
CA LYS A 137 3.83 -4.78 10.97
C LYS A 137 5.14 -5.17 10.29
N ARG A 138 5.17 -6.31 9.57
CA ARG A 138 6.34 -6.76 8.82
C ARG A 138 6.77 -5.77 7.73
N SER A 139 5.82 -5.15 7.04
CA SER A 139 6.10 -4.09 6.06
C SER A 139 6.77 -2.89 6.71
N ILE A 140 6.23 -2.42 7.85
CA ILE A 140 6.84 -1.31 8.63
C ILE A 140 8.26 -1.65 9.06
N TYR A 141 8.52 -2.85 9.60
CA TYR A 141 9.87 -3.27 9.97
C TYR A 141 10.85 -3.28 8.78
N ARG A 142 10.39 -3.65 7.58
CA ARG A 142 11.24 -3.58 6.37
C ARG A 142 11.57 -2.14 5.98
N ILE A 143 10.63 -1.22 6.15
CA ILE A 143 10.83 0.21 5.86
C ILE A 143 11.79 0.84 6.87
N THR A 144 11.69 0.48 8.15
CA THR A 144 12.54 1.04 9.22
C THR A 144 13.88 0.33 9.38
N ALA A 145 14.05 -0.85 8.78
CA ALA A 145 15.32 -1.59 8.79
C ALA A 145 16.33 -1.12 7.74
N THR A 146 16.04 -0.07 6.96
CA THR A 146 17.10 0.67 6.27
C THR A 146 18.09 1.16 7.35
N PRO A 147 19.37 0.74 7.32
CA PRO A 147 20.28 1.03 8.43
C PRO A 147 20.42 2.54 8.59
N MET A 148 20.06 3.07 9.76
CA MET A 148 20.32 4.46 10.17
C MET A 148 21.76 4.92 9.92
N ARG A 149 22.72 3.97 9.81
CA ARG A 149 24.13 4.27 9.52
C ARG A 149 24.37 4.97 8.17
N MET A 150 23.51 4.75 7.17
CA MET A 150 23.68 5.43 5.87
C MET A 150 23.36 6.93 5.95
N ILE A 151 22.50 7.32 6.89
CA ILE A 151 22.04 8.71 7.03
C ILE A 151 23.09 9.54 7.78
N ASP A 152 23.77 8.94 8.77
CA ASP A 152 24.88 9.59 9.46
C ASP A 152 26.10 9.74 8.53
N ASP A 153 26.43 8.72 7.73
CA ASP A 153 27.54 8.79 6.78
C ASP A 153 27.29 9.83 5.66
N GLU A 154 26.06 9.95 5.16
CA GLU A 154 25.70 10.94 4.14
C GLU A 154 25.63 12.36 4.72
N ARG A 155 25.10 12.52 5.95
CA ARG A 155 25.16 13.80 6.67
C ARG A 155 26.59 14.24 6.97
N GLN A 156 27.44 13.31 7.38
CA GLN A 156 28.83 13.61 7.69
C GLN A 156 29.61 14.00 6.43
N ARG A 157 29.38 13.33 5.30
CA ARG A 157 29.96 13.74 4.00
C ARG A 157 29.53 15.14 3.58
N ILE A 158 28.25 15.49 3.72
CA ILE A 158 27.75 16.83 3.37
C ILE A 158 28.37 17.90 4.27
N LEU A 159 28.50 17.62 5.58
CA LEU A 159 29.16 18.52 6.53
C LEU A 159 30.64 18.72 6.19
N ASP A 160 31.36 17.64 5.89
CA ASP A 160 32.78 17.70 5.53
C ASP A 160 32.98 18.46 4.18
N GLU A 161 32.11 18.25 3.17
CA GLU A 161 32.12 19.02 1.92
C GLU A 161 31.83 20.51 2.15
N THR A 162 30.93 20.85 3.08
CA THR A 162 30.58 22.24 3.38
C THR A 162 31.75 22.96 4.09
N ILE A 163 32.45 22.25 4.98
CA ILE A 163 33.63 22.77 5.67
C ILE A 163 34.78 23.01 4.68
N GLU A 164 35.05 22.08 3.76
CA GLU A 164 36.08 22.26 2.72
C GLU A 164 35.78 23.47 1.80
N ILE A 165 34.51 23.71 1.46
CA ILE A 165 34.12 24.87 0.64
C ILE A 165 34.30 26.19 1.41
N GLU A 166 33.99 26.24 2.71
CA GLU A 166 34.25 27.42 3.55
C GLU A 166 35.76 27.69 3.71
N GLU A 167 36.59 26.65 3.84
CA GLU A 167 38.05 26.80 3.97
C GLU A 167 38.72 27.27 2.67
N MET A 168 38.12 26.99 1.49
CA MET A 168 38.63 27.45 0.19
C MET A 168 38.20 28.87 -0.19
N MET A 169 37.32 29.51 0.59
CA MET A 169 36.90 30.90 0.35
C MET A 169 37.78 31.87 1.15
N GLU A 170 39.00 32.11 0.64
CA GLU A 170 39.87 33.17 1.16
C GLU A 170 39.13 34.52 1.08
N PRO A 171 38.99 35.29 2.17
CA PRO A 171 38.24 36.54 2.14
C PRO A 171 39.02 37.56 1.30
N CYS A 172 38.53 37.84 0.09
CA CYS A 172 38.95 39.00 -0.70
C CYS A 172 38.81 40.25 0.19
N GLY A 173 39.95 40.78 0.64
CA GLY A 173 40.00 42.00 1.43
C GLY A 173 39.30 43.15 0.69
N PRO A 174 38.70 44.11 1.43
CA PRO A 174 37.91 45.17 0.80
C PRO A 174 38.80 46.03 -0.12
N THR A 175 38.39 46.14 -1.39
CA THR A 175 38.99 47.06 -2.35
C THR A 175 38.77 48.50 -1.90
N ILE A 176 39.83 49.18 -1.47
CA ILE A 176 39.80 50.63 -1.19
C ILE A 176 39.73 51.36 -2.53
N ILE A 177 38.59 51.99 -2.82
CA ILE A 177 38.47 52.96 -3.90
C ILE A 177 38.91 54.32 -3.34
N GLN A 178 40.08 54.81 -3.75
CA GLN A 178 40.48 56.20 -3.52
C GLN A 178 39.90 57.08 -4.65
N VAL A 179 39.14 58.10 -4.26
CA VAL A 179 38.89 59.33 -5.05
C VAL A 179 39.28 60.52 -4.18
#